data_AF-A0A527RGD9-F1
#
_entry.id   AF-A0A527RGD9-F1
#
_cell.length_a   1.000
_cell.length_b   1.000
_cell.length_c   1.000
_cell.angle_alpha   90.00
_cell.angle_beta   90.00
_cell.angle_gamma   90.00
#
_symmetry.space_group_name_H-M   'P 1'
#
loop_
_entity.id
_entity.type
_entity.pdbx_description
1 polymer ?
#
loop_
_entity_poly.entity_id
_entity_poly.type
_entity_poly.pdbx_seq_one_letter_code
_entity_poly.pdbx_strand_id
1 'polypeptide(L)'
;YNAPANEFVAGFIGSPKMNFIDGAKLGETAKTVGVRPEHLTVDANSGAWKGTVVHAEHLGADTNLYLDCEKAGLITVRIFGVYNAEPGSV
;
A
#
# COMPACT_ATOMS: atom_id res chain seq x y z
N TYR A 1 -12.73 -8.98 8.52
CA TYR A 1 -11.78 -7.87 8.28
C TYR A 1 -10.50 -8.05 9.10
N ASN A 2 -10.53 -8.03 10.44
CA ASN A 2 -9.30 -8.08 11.28
C ASN A 2 -8.53 -9.41 11.27
N ALA A 3 -9.23 -10.56 11.20
CA ALA A 3 -8.62 -11.88 11.21
C ALA A 3 -9.11 -12.72 10.01
N PRO A 4 -8.63 -12.44 8.78
CA PRO A 4 -9.01 -13.23 7.61
C PRO A 4 -8.45 -14.65 7.71
N ALA A 5 -9.25 -15.66 7.34
CA ALA A 5 -8.85 -17.06 7.46
C ALA A 5 -7.81 -17.50 6.40
N ASN A 6 -7.71 -16.79 5.27
CA ASN A 6 -6.77 -17.07 4.19
C ASN A 6 -6.56 -15.82 3.30
N GLU A 7 -5.60 -15.91 2.38
CA GLU A 7 -5.23 -14.84 1.45
C GLU A 7 -6.40 -14.37 0.57
N PHE A 8 -7.24 -15.30 0.11
CA PHE A 8 -8.44 -14.96 -0.67
C PHE A 8 -9.39 -14.06 0.13
N VAL A 9 -9.75 -14.46 1.36
CA VAL A 9 -10.61 -13.65 2.24
C VAL A 9 -9.94 -12.32 2.59
N ALA A 10 -8.62 -12.32 2.81
CA ALA A 10 -7.86 -11.11 3.13
C ALA A 10 -7.85 -10.10 1.97
N GLY A 11 -7.73 -10.57 0.73
CA GLY A 11 -7.73 -9.75 -0.48
C GLY A 11 -9.14 -9.33 -0.93
N PHE A 12 -10.17 -10.09 -0.57
CA PHE A 12 -11.55 -9.80 -0.93
C PHE A 12 -12.22 -8.79 0.02
N ILE A 13 -11.91 -8.83 1.32
CA ILE A 13 -12.55 -7.99 2.34
C ILE A 13 -11.72 -6.72 2.63
N GLY A 14 -12.25 -5.58 2.17
CA GLY A 14 -11.68 -4.24 2.33
C GLY A 14 -11.56 -3.53 0.98
N SER A 15 -11.76 -2.20 0.97
CA SER A 15 -11.58 -1.37 -0.22
C SER A 15 -10.74 -0.14 0.12
N PRO A 16 -9.56 0.06 -0.52
CA PRO A 16 -8.94 -0.81 -1.54
C PRO A 16 -8.53 -2.19 -0.98
N LYS A 17 -8.23 -3.14 -1.89
CA LYS A 17 -7.82 -4.50 -1.51
C LYS A 17 -6.51 -4.51 -0.71
N MET A 18 -6.28 -5.56 0.06
CA MET A 18 -5.01 -5.76 0.78
C MET A 18 -3.81 -5.83 -0.18
N ASN A 19 -2.71 -5.19 0.18
CA ASN A 19 -1.42 -5.37 -0.50
C ASN A 19 -0.82 -6.71 -0.09
N PHE A 20 -0.39 -7.50 -1.06
CA PHE A 20 0.34 -8.74 -0.84
C PHE A 20 1.76 -8.61 -1.37
N ILE A 21 2.72 -8.80 -0.49
CA ILE A 21 4.14 -8.66 -0.78
C ILE A 21 4.80 -10.01 -0.56
N ASP A 22 5.70 -10.40 -1.46
CA ASP A 22 6.55 -11.58 -1.26
C ASP A 22 7.44 -11.34 -0.03
N GLY A 23 7.29 -12.18 1.00
CA GLY A 23 8.02 -12.00 2.25
C GLY A 23 9.52 -12.09 2.08
N ALA A 24 10.02 -12.83 1.08
CA ALA A 24 11.45 -12.89 0.79
C ALA A 24 12.02 -11.53 0.38
N LYS A 25 11.23 -10.67 -0.29
CA LYS A 25 11.64 -9.30 -0.63
C LYS A 25 11.75 -8.38 0.59
N LEU A 26 11.09 -8.75 1.68
CA LEU A 26 11.12 -8.04 2.95
C LEU A 26 12.14 -8.64 3.94
N GLY A 27 12.78 -9.75 3.59
CA GLY A 27 13.66 -10.50 4.51
C GLY A 27 12.90 -11.34 5.54
N GLU A 28 11.62 -11.60 5.29
CA GLU A 28 10.74 -12.39 6.16
C GLU A 28 10.77 -13.87 5.78
N THR A 29 10.51 -14.74 6.76
CA THR A 29 10.38 -16.20 6.53
C THR A 29 9.01 -16.59 5.99
N ALA A 30 8.00 -15.74 6.18
CA ALA A 30 6.67 -15.94 5.63
C ALA A 30 6.70 -15.82 4.10
N LYS A 31 5.90 -16.65 3.40
CA LYS A 31 5.79 -16.58 1.93
C LYS A 31 5.16 -15.25 1.47
N THR A 32 4.12 -14.81 2.16
CA THR A 32 3.35 -13.61 1.81
C THR A 32 3.15 -12.76 3.04
N VAL A 33 3.42 -11.46 2.92
CA VAL A 33 3.07 -10.43 3.91
C VAL A 33 1.89 -9.64 3.38
N GLY A 34 0.79 -9.66 4.14
CA GLY A 34 -0.42 -8.90 3.82
C GLY A 34 -0.49 -7.62 4.65
N VAL A 35 -0.65 -6.47 4.01
CA VAL A 35 -0.84 -5.17 4.69
C VAL A 35 -1.98 -4.39 4.05
N ARG A 36 -2.87 -3.85 4.89
CA ARG A 36 -4.00 -3.05 4.41
C ARG A 36 -3.53 -1.66 3.96
N PRO A 37 -4.10 -1.07 2.89
CA PRO A 37 -3.75 0.27 2.43
C PRO A 37 -3.76 1.34 3.51
N GLU A 38 -4.75 1.28 4.42
CA GLU A 38 -4.92 2.20 5.56
C GLU A 38 -3.94 1.96 6.71
N HIS A 39 -3.13 0.90 6.66
CA HIS A 39 -2.08 0.60 7.64
C HIS A 39 -0.68 0.96 7.14
N LEU A 40 -0.59 1.59 5.97
CA LEU A 40 0.65 2.14 5.42
C LEU A 40 0.66 3.65 5.58
N THR A 41 1.85 4.21 5.74
CA THR A 41 2.09 5.65 5.81
C THR A 41 3.05 6.07 4.71
N VAL A 42 2.86 7.27 4.18
CA VAL A 42 3.74 7.87 3.17
C VAL A 42 4.30 9.16 3.74
N ASP A 43 5.59 9.37 3.58
CA ASP A 43 6.27 10.62 3.92
C ASP A 43 7.28 10.93 2.81
N ALA A 44 7.28 12.17 2.31
CA ALA A 44 8.10 12.58 1.18
C ALA A 44 9.60 12.74 1.52
N ASN A 45 9.95 12.73 2.82
CA ASN A 45 11.30 13.00 3.30
C ASN A 45 11.94 11.78 3.96
N SER A 46 11.15 10.76 4.29
CA SER A 46 11.57 9.62 5.08
C SER A 46 10.70 8.40 4.80
N GLY A 47 11.26 7.21 4.99
CA GLY A 47 10.52 5.97 4.77
C GLY A 47 11.42 4.75 4.81
N ALA A 48 10.83 3.60 5.12
CA ALA A 48 11.55 2.34 5.08
C ALA A 48 11.87 1.89 3.65
N TRP A 49 11.00 2.23 2.69
CA TRP A 49 11.10 1.89 1.27
C TRP A 49 10.89 3.15 0.44
N LYS A 50 11.67 3.31 -0.63
CA LYS A 50 11.38 4.31 -1.65
C LYS A 50 10.30 3.80 -2.59
N GLY A 51 9.41 4.69 -3.02
CA GLY A 51 8.41 4.39 -4.04
C GLY A 51 8.10 5.60 -4.88
N THR A 52 7.74 5.37 -6.14
CA THR A 52 7.35 6.43 -7.07
C THR A 52 5.84 6.43 -7.22
N VAL A 53 5.22 7.60 -7.18
CA VAL A 53 3.78 7.75 -7.43
C VAL A 53 3.45 7.36 -8.86
N VAL A 54 2.58 6.37 -9.01
CA VAL A 54 2.04 5.95 -10.30
C VAL A 54 0.70 6.65 -10.55
N HIS A 55 -0.14 6.73 -9.52
CA HIS A 55 -1.46 7.34 -9.61
C HIS A 55 -1.96 7.82 -8.24
N ALA A 56 -2.72 8.91 -8.22
CA ALA A 56 -3.43 9.39 -7.05
C ALA A 56 -4.93 9.50 -7.39
N GLU A 57 -5.77 8.83 -6.61
CA GLU A 57 -7.23 8.94 -6.68
C GLU A 57 -7.72 9.81 -5.52
N HIS A 58 -8.30 10.95 -5.82
CA HIS A 58 -8.88 11.84 -4.82
C HIS A 58 -10.38 11.54 -4.63
N LEU A 59 -10.75 11.04 -3.45
CA LEU A 59 -12.11 10.62 -3.10
C LEU A 59 -12.81 11.59 -2.15
N GLY A 60 -12.29 12.81 -2.02
CA GLY A 60 -12.78 13.84 -1.11
C GLY A 60 -12.22 13.66 0.30
N ALA A 61 -12.74 12.68 1.05
CA ALA A 61 -12.31 12.41 2.43
C ALA A 61 -11.04 11.54 2.52
N ASP A 62 -10.66 10.90 1.42
CA ASP A 62 -9.51 10.02 1.31
C ASP A 62 -8.75 10.28 0.02
N THR A 63 -7.47 9.91 0.00
CA THR A 63 -6.67 9.78 -1.20
C THR A 63 -6.12 8.35 -1.27
N ASN A 64 -6.44 7.61 -2.34
CA ASN A 64 -5.75 6.35 -2.62
C ASN A 64 -4.53 6.65 -3.48
N LEU A 65 -3.35 6.29 -2.99
CA LEU A 65 -2.09 6.47 -3.68
C LEU A 65 -1.57 5.13 -4.16
N TYR A 66 -1.26 5.01 -5.44
CA TYR A 66 -0.62 3.86 -6.03
C TYR A 66 0.87 4.17 -6.19
N LEU A 67 1.71 3.37 -5.56
CA LEU A 67 3.16 3.56 -5.52
C LEU A 67 3.85 2.34 -6.14
N ASP A 68 4.82 2.56 -7.02
CA ASP A 68 5.78 1.53 -7.42
C ASP A 68 6.96 1.57 -6.46
N CYS A 69 6.99 0.63 -5.52
CA CYS A 69 7.98 0.58 -4.45
C CYS A 69 9.10 -0.42 -4.77
N GLU A 70 10.34 -0.02 -4.49
CA GLU A 70 11.53 -0.81 -4.84
C GLU A 70 11.54 -2.23 -4.24
N LYS A 71 10.97 -2.40 -3.03
CA LYS A 71 10.89 -3.70 -2.34
C LYS A 71 9.55 -4.42 -2.51
N ALA A 72 8.47 -3.68 -2.71
CA ALA A 72 7.11 -4.23 -2.66
C ALA A 72 6.44 -4.34 -4.04
N GLY A 73 7.01 -3.72 -5.08
CA GLY A 73 6.34 -3.51 -6.36
C GLY A 73 5.18 -2.53 -6.21
N LEU A 74 4.16 -2.67 -7.06
CA LEU A 74 2.98 -1.81 -7.02
C LEU A 74 2.14 -2.07 -5.76
N ILE A 75 2.03 -1.07 -4.90
CA ILE A 75 1.20 -1.09 -3.70
C ILE A 75 0.21 0.08 -3.69
N THR A 76 -0.87 -0.08 -2.94
CA THR A 76 -1.87 0.97 -2.69
C THR A 76 -1.80 1.41 -1.24
N VAL A 77 -1.76 2.71 -1.00
CA VAL A 77 -1.84 3.32 0.33
C VAL A 77 -3.11 4.18 0.40
N ARG A 78 -3.87 4.08 1.48
CA ARG A 78 -5.02 4.94 1.72
C ARG A 78 -4.65 5.99 2.76
N ILE A 79 -4.70 7.25 2.36
CA ILE A 79 -4.42 8.39 3.22
C ILE A 79 -5.75 9.08 3.53
N PHE A 80 -6.02 9.32 4.82
CA PHE A 80 -7.17 10.12 5.23
C PHE A 80 -6.91 11.60 4.91
N GLY A 81 -7.86 12.22 4.24
CA GLY A 81 -7.79 13.59 3.75
C GLY A 81 -7.23 13.72 2.33
N VAL A 82 -6.95 14.96 1.96
CA VAL A 82 -6.39 15.31 0.65
C VAL A 82 -4.87 15.26 0.72
N TYR A 83 -4.27 14.37 -0.06
CA TYR A 83 -2.83 14.29 -0.25
C TYR A 83 -2.51 14.62 -1.71
N ASN A 84 -1.79 15.71 -1.96
CA ASN A 84 -1.43 16.11 -3.31
C ASN A 84 -0.10 15.47 -3.69
N ALA A 85 -0.14 14.55 -4.64
CA ALA A 85 1.03 13.90 -5.21
C ALA A 85 0.85 13.76 -6.73
N GLU A 86 1.89 14.17 -7.45
CA GLU A 86 1.92 14.05 -8.91
C GLU A 86 2.54 12.71 -9.31
N PRO A 87 2.02 12.04 -10.37
CA PRO A 87 2.71 10.90 -10.95
C PRO A 87 4.18 11.20 -11.26
N GLY A 88 5.08 10.30 -10.87
CA GLY A 88 6.53 10.45 -11.00
C GLY A 88 7.23 11.09 -9.80
N SER A 89 6.50 11.61 -8.80
CA SER A 89 7.10 12.02 -7.53
C SER A 89 7.58 10.81 -6.71
N VAL A 90 8.64 11.01 -5.91
CA VAL A 90 9.30 9.99 -5.07
C VAL A 90 9.08 10.32 -3.59
#